data_AF-A0A1M7J3G5-F1
#
_entry.id   AF-A0A1M7J3G5-F1
#
_cell.length_a   1.000
_cell.length_b   1.000
_cell.length_c   1.000
_cell.angle_alpha   90.00
_cell.angle_beta   90.00
_cell.angle_gamma   90.00
#
_symmetry.space_group_name_H-M   'P 1'
#
loop_
_entity.id
_entity.type
_entity.pdbx_description
1 polymer ?
#
loop_
_entity_poly.entity_id
_entity_poly.type
_entity_poly.pdbx_seq_one_letter_code
_entity_poly.pdbx_strand_id
1 'polypeptide(L)'
;MITAYVHEGGRLVRHEGLTKPDVTAVWIDLLSPVGDEEAQIESLLGIDVPTKEEMEEIEVSSRLYTEGGASFMTAILPANADGDDVDMQPVTFVLTPTHLITVRYHEPQAFRTFRPSSSRSAARET
;
A
#
# COMPACT_ATOMS: atom_id res chain seq x y z
N MET A 1 10.42 -1.34 -5.44
CA MET A 1 9.76 -1.25 -6.74
C MET A 1 8.37 -0.64 -6.58
N ILE A 2 8.10 0.45 -7.29
CA ILE A 2 6.78 1.10 -7.35
C ILE A 2 5.88 0.45 -8.41
N THR A 3 4.64 0.13 -8.04
CA THR A 3 3.53 -0.17 -8.96
C THR A 3 2.39 0.80 -8.69
N ALA A 4 1.84 1.42 -9.73
CA ALA A 4 0.71 2.34 -9.64
C ALA A 4 -0.56 1.71 -10.23
N TYR A 5 -1.71 1.97 -9.61
CA TYR A 5 -3.02 1.50 -10.05
C TYR A 5 -3.93 2.69 -10.35
N VAL A 6 -4.24 2.89 -11.62
CA VAL A 6 -5.07 4.00 -12.12
C VAL A 6 -6.50 3.51 -12.32
N HIS A 7 -7.49 4.30 -11.88
CA HIS A 7 -8.89 3.97 -12.12
C HIS A 7 -9.33 4.39 -13.53
N GLU A 8 -9.46 3.43 -14.45
CA GLU A 8 -9.87 3.66 -15.84
C GLU A 8 -11.07 2.79 -16.21
N GLY A 9 -12.23 3.40 -16.50
CA GLY A 9 -13.41 2.65 -16.95
C GLY A 9 -13.96 1.65 -15.91
N GLY A 10 -13.90 2.00 -14.61
CA GLY A 10 -14.47 1.19 -13.53
C GLY A 10 -13.56 0.06 -13.02
N ARG A 11 -12.31 0.01 -13.50
CA ARG A 11 -11.29 -0.99 -13.12
C ARG A 11 -10.00 -0.30 -12.76
N LEU A 12 -9.18 -0.98 -11.96
CA LEU A 12 -7.81 -0.54 -11.70
C LEU A 12 -6.88 -1.12 -12.77
N VAL A 13 -6.16 -0.25 -13.46
CA VAL A 13 -5.15 -0.59 -14.46
C VAL A 13 -3.77 -0.46 -13.83
N ARG A 14 -2.94 -1.50 -13.95
CA ARG A 14 -1.59 -1.56 -13.39
C ARG A 14 -0.60 -0.83 -14.31
N HIS A 15 0.20 0.05 -13.73
CA HIS A 15 1.34 0.73 -14.35
C HIS A 15 2.60 0.46 -13.51
N GLU A 16 3.74 0.28 -14.19
CA GLU A 16 5.03 0.18 -13.51
C GLU A 16 5.60 1.57 -13.28
N GLY A 17 6.01 1.85 -12.05
CA GLY A 17 6.44 3.17 -11.62
C GLY A 17 5.33 4.23 -11.63
N LEU A 18 5.74 5.49 -11.49
CA LEU A 18 4.87 6.65 -11.58
C LEU A 18 5.13 7.38 -12.90
N THR A 19 4.13 7.43 -13.78
CA THR A 19 4.17 8.30 -14.95
C THR A 19 3.78 9.72 -14.55
N LYS A 20 4.74 10.65 -14.54
CA LYS A 20 4.47 12.10 -14.41
C LYS A 20 3.60 12.60 -15.60
N PRO A 21 2.75 13.65 -15.44
CA PRO A 21 2.68 14.58 -14.31
C PRO A 21 1.28 14.78 -13.68
N ASP A 22 0.33 13.85 -13.77
CA ASP A 22 -0.95 13.95 -13.05
C ASP A 22 -1.27 12.60 -12.40
N VAL A 23 -1.21 12.54 -11.07
CA VAL A 23 -1.34 11.29 -10.29
C VAL A 23 -2.81 10.83 -10.31
N THR A 24 -3.20 10.17 -11.39
CA THR A 24 -4.48 9.48 -11.54
C THR A 24 -4.50 8.12 -10.82
N ALA A 25 -3.36 7.70 -10.29
CA ALA A 25 -3.24 6.50 -9.48
C ALA A 25 -4.04 6.67 -8.19
N VAL A 26 -4.99 5.78 -7.95
CA VAL A 26 -5.76 5.76 -6.69
C VAL A 26 -5.11 4.84 -5.66
N TRP A 27 -4.23 3.94 -6.12
CA TRP A 27 -3.42 3.09 -5.26
C TRP A 27 -1.98 2.99 -5.77
N ILE A 28 -1.01 3.21 -4.89
CA ILE A 28 0.41 3.08 -5.13
C ILE A 28 0.96 1.97 -4.21
N ASP A 29 1.64 0.99 -4.79
CA ASP A 29 2.22 -0.15 -4.08
C ASP A 29 3.75 -0.10 -4.15
N LEU A 30 4.39 0.06 -2.99
CA LEU A 30 5.83 0.07 -2.78
C LEU A 30 6.23 -1.32 -2.24
N LEU A 31 6.69 -2.19 -3.15
CA LEU A 31 7.25 -3.49 -2.79
C LEU A 31 8.77 -3.38 -2.71
N SER A 32 9.35 -3.55 -1.53
CA SER A 32 10.79 -3.48 -1.27
C SER A 32 11.40 -2.29 -2.01
N PRO A 33 11.04 -1.05 -1.63
CA PRO A 33 11.51 0.15 -2.31
C PRO A 33 13.04 0.16 -2.39
N VAL A 34 13.57 0.67 -3.51
CA VAL A 34 15.01 0.74 -3.77
C VAL A 34 15.39 2.12 -4.28
N GLY A 35 16.61 2.57 -3.96
CA GLY A 35 17.08 3.89 -4.36
C GLY A 35 16.21 4.99 -3.77
N ASP A 36 15.73 5.90 -4.63
CA ASP A 36 14.98 7.10 -4.21
C ASP A 36 13.46 6.91 -4.28
N GLU A 37 12.95 5.68 -4.37
CA GLU A 37 11.51 5.41 -4.52
C GLU A 37 10.68 5.91 -3.34
N GLU A 38 11.17 5.80 -2.10
CA GLU A 38 10.50 6.35 -0.92
C GLU A 38 10.42 7.87 -1.01
N ALA A 39 11.57 8.54 -1.19
CA ALA A 39 11.65 9.99 -1.34
C ALA A 39 10.79 10.52 -2.50
N GLN A 40 10.65 9.75 -3.59
CA GLN A 40 9.76 10.09 -4.69
C GLN A 40 8.29 10.14 -4.25
N ILE A 41 7.86 9.21 -3.42
CA ILE A 41 6.48 9.14 -2.89
C ILE A 41 6.25 10.21 -1.84
N GLU A 42 7.20 10.41 -0.94
CA GLU A 42 7.14 11.46 0.08
C GLU A 42 7.05 12.85 -0.55
N SER A 43 7.91 13.13 -1.53
CA SER A 43 7.87 14.41 -2.27
C SER A 43 6.59 14.58 -3.08
N LEU A 44 5.96 13.50 -3.54
CA LEU A 44 4.75 13.57 -4.36
C LEU A 44 3.51 13.85 -3.51
N LEU A 45 3.44 13.24 -2.33
CA LEU A 45 2.23 13.21 -1.51
C LEU A 45 2.32 14.07 -0.25
N GLY A 46 3.52 14.55 0.10
CA GLY A 46 3.74 15.35 1.31
C GLY A 46 3.52 14.57 2.61
N ILE A 47 3.84 13.28 2.58
CA ILE A 47 3.76 12.35 3.73
C ILE A 47 5.14 11.73 3.94
N ASP A 48 5.43 11.27 5.15
CA ASP A 48 6.61 10.44 5.43
C ASP A 48 6.22 8.96 5.38
N VAL A 49 6.96 8.18 4.60
CA VAL A 49 6.69 6.74 4.44
C VAL A 49 7.47 5.99 5.53
N PRO A 50 6.84 5.08 6.30
CA PRO A 50 7.56 4.43 7.37
C PRO A 50 8.65 3.51 6.82
N THR A 51 9.79 3.56 7.50
CA THR A 51 10.93 2.68 7.29
C THR A 51 10.60 1.25 7.69
N LYS A 52 11.39 0.29 7.20
CA LYS A 52 11.22 -1.11 7.57
C LYS A 52 11.31 -1.32 9.09
N GLU A 53 12.24 -0.64 9.74
CA GLU A 53 12.46 -0.72 11.18
C GLU A 53 11.24 -0.22 11.97
N GLU A 54 10.65 0.91 11.57
CA GLU A 54 9.42 1.44 12.19
C GLU A 54 8.23 0.49 12.02
N MET A 55 8.13 -0.18 10.87
CA MET A 55 7.08 -1.17 10.62
C MET A 55 7.19 -2.42 11.51
N GLU A 56 8.40 -2.76 11.96
CA GLU A 56 8.65 -3.92 12.84
C GLU A 56 8.31 -3.63 14.31
N GLU A 57 8.02 -2.38 14.66
CA GLU A 57 7.62 -2.02 16.01
C GLU A 57 6.31 -2.71 16.45
N ILE A 58 6.26 -3.05 17.73
CA ILE A 58 5.11 -3.73 18.35
C ILE A 58 4.14 -2.77 19.02
N GLU A 59 4.51 -1.50 19.17
CA GLU A 59 3.70 -0.51 19.88
C GLU A 59 2.43 -0.15 19.10
N VAL A 60 1.31 -0.04 19.79
CA VAL A 60 0.01 0.24 19.15
C VAL A 60 0.00 1.62 18.50
N SER A 61 0.69 2.59 19.10
CA SER A 61 0.84 3.95 18.58
C SER A 61 1.59 4.01 17.26
N SER A 62 2.54 3.09 17.00
CA SER A 62 3.23 3.02 15.70
C SER A 62 2.48 2.19 14.66
N ARG A 63 1.39 1.51 15.04
CA ARG A 63 0.59 0.67 14.12
C ARG A 63 -0.69 1.30 13.63
N LEU A 64 -1.27 2.25 14.34
CA LEU A 64 -2.45 3.00 13.87
C LEU A 64 -2.37 4.44 14.35
N TYR A 65 -2.05 5.35 13.43
CA TYR A 65 -1.87 6.76 13.75
C TYR A 65 -2.25 7.67 12.58
N THR A 66 -2.22 8.98 12.80
CA THR A 66 -2.49 9.99 11.79
C THR A 66 -1.43 11.07 11.88
N GLU A 67 -0.84 11.40 10.73
CA GLU A 67 0.25 12.37 10.61
C GLU A 67 0.20 12.98 9.20
N GLY A 68 0.54 14.26 9.05
CA GLY A 68 0.60 14.91 7.73
C GLY A 68 -0.72 14.90 6.94
N GLY A 69 -1.87 14.70 7.60
CA GLY A 69 -3.17 14.55 6.91
C GLY A 69 -3.42 13.17 6.30
N ALA A 70 -2.59 12.18 6.63
CA ALA A 70 -2.74 10.80 6.23
C ALA A 70 -2.94 9.90 7.45
N SER A 71 -3.67 8.80 7.27
CA SER A 71 -3.84 7.76 8.28
C SER A 71 -2.96 6.56 7.94
N PHE A 72 -2.24 6.06 8.93
CA PHE A 72 -1.30 4.96 8.81
C PHE A 72 -1.83 3.76 9.57
N MET A 73 -1.79 2.58 8.95
CA MET A 73 -2.18 1.32 9.58
C MET A 73 -1.19 0.21 9.19
N THR A 74 -0.52 -0.38 10.16
CA THR A 74 0.39 -1.51 9.95
C THR A 74 -0.31 -2.81 10.35
N ALA A 75 -0.44 -3.72 9.39
CA ALA A 75 -1.05 -5.05 9.60
C ALA A 75 -0.05 -6.16 9.28
N ILE A 76 -0.07 -7.23 10.06
CA ILE A 76 0.75 -8.42 9.81
C ILE A 76 0.01 -9.33 8.83
N LEU A 77 0.62 -9.62 7.68
CA LEU A 77 0.00 -10.43 6.62
C LEU A 77 0.87 -11.63 6.23
N PRO A 78 0.25 -12.79 5.93
CA PRO A 78 0.96 -14.00 5.51
C PRO A 78 1.38 -13.97 4.03
N ALA A 79 2.62 -14.40 3.72
CA ALA A 79 3.12 -14.59 2.34
C ALA A 79 2.50 -15.81 1.66
N ASN A 80 2.41 -16.94 2.37
CA ASN A 80 1.80 -18.21 1.92
C ASN A 80 1.14 -18.90 3.11
N ALA A 81 -0.05 -19.48 2.91
CA ALA A 81 -0.75 -20.27 3.94
C ALA A 81 -0.51 -21.79 3.83
N ASP A 82 0.20 -22.23 2.79
CA ASP A 82 0.39 -23.64 2.44
C ASP A 82 1.78 -24.14 2.90
N GLY A 83 1.95 -24.31 4.21
CA GLY A 83 3.17 -24.85 4.84
C GLY A 83 3.18 -24.68 6.36
N ASP A 84 4.05 -25.40 7.06
CA ASP A 84 4.20 -25.30 8.53
C ASP A 84 4.82 -23.96 8.97
N ASP A 85 5.57 -23.28 8.08
CA ASP A 85 6.18 -21.98 8.33
C ASP A 85 5.48 -20.87 7.51
N VAL A 86 4.49 -20.23 8.11
CA VAL A 86 3.82 -19.06 7.54
C VAL A 86 4.68 -17.83 7.83
N ASP A 87 5.29 -17.26 6.78
CA ASP A 87 6.01 -15.98 6.88
C ASP A 87 5.01 -14.83 7.09
N MET A 88 5.06 -14.25 8.29
CA MET A 88 4.17 -13.21 8.78
C MET A 88 4.96 -11.91 8.92
N GLN A 89 4.76 -10.98 7.99
CA GLN A 89 5.49 -9.71 7.97
C GLN A 89 4.53 -8.51 7.89
N PRO A 90 4.96 -7.34 8.39
CA PRO A 90 4.16 -6.14 8.37
C PRO A 90 3.95 -5.60 6.95
N VAL A 91 2.76 -5.04 6.73
CA VAL A 91 2.41 -4.19 5.60
C VAL A 91 1.80 -2.91 6.15
N THR A 92 2.34 -1.77 5.76
CA THR A 92 1.74 -0.48 6.11
C THR A 92 0.82 0.00 5.00
N PHE A 93 -0.39 0.36 5.39
CA PHE A 93 -1.35 1.07 4.59
C PHE A 93 -1.31 2.54 4.99
N VAL A 94 -1.07 3.42 4.03
CA VAL A 94 -1.17 4.86 4.22
C VAL A 94 -2.33 5.37 3.39
N LEU A 95 -3.31 5.98 4.03
CA LEU A 95 -4.51 6.50 3.39
C LEU A 95 -4.48 8.03 3.44
N THR A 96 -4.44 8.65 2.27
CA THR A 96 -4.61 10.09 2.10
C THR A 96 -6.00 10.37 1.53
N PRO A 97 -6.44 11.65 1.43
CA PRO A 97 -7.71 11.97 0.79
C PRO A 97 -7.83 11.53 -0.67
N THR A 98 -6.70 11.25 -1.34
CA THR A 98 -6.64 10.99 -2.79
C THR A 98 -6.02 9.64 -3.16
N HIS A 99 -5.22 9.05 -2.27
CA HIS A 99 -4.44 7.84 -2.57
C HIS A 99 -4.48 6.84 -1.42
N LEU A 100 -4.51 5.57 -1.77
CA LEU A 100 -4.01 4.49 -0.92
C LEU A 100 -2.55 4.20 -1.27
N ILE A 101 -1.69 4.05 -0.28
CA ILE A 101 -0.31 3.64 -0.43
C ILE A 101 -0.10 2.37 0.37
N THR A 102 0.57 1.38 -0.21
CA THR A 102 1.00 0.16 0.51
C THR A 102 2.52 0.08 0.51
N VAL A 103 3.09 -0.12 1.70
CA VAL A 103 4.54 -0.32 1.90
C VAL A 103 4.73 -1.73 2.43
N ARG A 104 5.55 -2.53 1.75
CA ARG A 104 5.75 -3.94 2.10
C ARG A 104 7.11 -4.43 1.64
N TYR A 105 7.70 -5.31 2.45
CA TYR A 105 9.00 -5.93 2.18
C TYR A 105 8.89 -7.43 1.83
N HIS A 106 7.66 -7.92 1.71
CA HIS A 106 7.31 -9.27 1.26
C HIS A 106 6.13 -9.24 0.27
N GLU A 107 5.76 -10.43 -0.22
CA GLU A 107 4.61 -10.62 -1.11
C GLU A 107 3.49 -11.40 -0.42
N PRO A 108 2.58 -10.72 0.32
CA PRO A 108 1.43 -11.38 0.91
C PRO A 108 0.54 -12.05 -0.14
N GLN A 109 -0.07 -13.19 0.21
CA GLN A 109 -1.00 -13.91 -0.66
C GLN A 109 -2.15 -13.02 -1.14
N ALA A 110 -2.63 -12.12 -0.29
CA ALA A 110 -3.69 -11.17 -0.61
C ALA A 110 -3.33 -10.26 -1.80
N PHE A 111 -2.07 -9.82 -1.91
CA PHE A 111 -1.61 -8.96 -3.00
C PHE A 111 -1.42 -9.75 -4.28
N ARG A 112 -0.92 -10.99 -4.19
CA ARG A 112 -0.73 -11.90 -5.34
C ARG A 112 -2.06 -12.35 -5.96
N THR A 113 -3.07 -12.57 -5.14
CA THR A 113 -4.40 -13.03 -5.58
C THR A 113 -5.35 -11.89 -5.92
N PHE A 114 -5.03 -10.65 -5.50
CA PHE A 114 -5.82 -9.48 -5.85
C PHE A 114 -5.90 -9.34 -7.37
N ARG A 115 -7.11 -9.50 -7.89
CA ARG A 115 -7.42 -9.11 -9.26
C ARG A 115 -8.16 -7.79 -9.20
N PRO A 116 -7.70 -6.76 -9.90
CA PRO A 116 -8.47 -5.53 -10.03
C PRO A 116 -9.75 -5.83 -10.83
N SER A 117 -10.78 -6.33 -10.15
CA SER A 117 -12.08 -6.58 -10.74
C SER A 117 -12.88 -5.29 -10.75
N SER A 118 -13.59 -5.04 -11.84
CA SER A 118 -14.56 -3.97 -11.96
C SER A 118 -15.69 -4.16 -10.94
N SER A 119 -15.86 -3.16 -10.07
CA SER A 119 -16.95 -2.98 -9.09
C SER A 119 -17.18 -4.10 -8.07
N ARG A 120 -16.81 -3.85 -6.80
CA ARG A 120 -17.64 -4.29 -5.68
C ARG A 120 -18.66 -3.17 -5.44
N SER A 121 -19.91 -3.38 -5.83
CA SER A 121 -21.01 -2.53 -5.35
C SER A 121 -20.99 -2.61 -3.83
N ALA A 122 -20.80 -1.46 -3.18
CA ALA A 122 -21.00 -1.37 -1.74
C ALA A 122 -22.42 -1.88 -1.46
N ALA A 123 -22.52 -3.00 -0.75
CA ALA A 123 -23.76 -3.39 -0.11
C ALA A 123 -24.07 -2.26 0.89
N ARG A 124 -24.94 -1.36 0.47
CA ARG A 124 -25.49 -0.33 1.34
C ARG A 124 -26.46 -1.08 2.26
N GLU A 125 -26.03 -1.39 3.47
CA GLU A 125 -26.95 -1.80 4.53
C GLU A 125 -27.89 -0.60 4.78
N THR A 126 -29.15 -0.79 4.39
CA THR A 126 -30.31 0.05 4.74
C THR A 126 -30.80 -0.26 6.14
#